data_AF-A0A4V3CDV5-F1
#
_entry.id   AF-A0A4V3CDV5-F1
#
_cell.length_a   1.000
_cell.length_b   1.000
_cell.length_c   1.000
_cell.angle_alpha   90.00
_cell.angle_beta   90.00
_cell.angle_gamma   90.00
#
_symmetry.space_group_name_H-M   'P 1'
#
loop_
_entity.id
_entity.type
_entity.pdbx_description
1 polymer ?
#
loop_
_entity_poly.entity_id
_entity_poly.type
_entity_poly.pdbx_seq_one_letter_code
_entity_poly.pdbx_strand_id
1 'polypeptide(L)'
;MFEDEYDKELKLKHNAKGVKKFLLNDFIYYTNLYHKILQYAVSFNDLQPYAYYNNLISMNNQFLLIMSACEINDNDEEKKIFTVSRQLDRMFCLLQLQKSYNSNSFTTEIYKLSAEIRNQPIEKIDKVFEKYLLQHISDVRGINVESLYNYTFFKETGIELEKRFKRYFFARIEKFIADNTKLNMKHNFYDLIQNTGSKNGFHVEHILSYNSENKAHFNNDEELFERERNRLGGLLLLKGADNISSNNEAYKKKLKSYANTLYWNETLREDTYKSKLDFSKMINTYKLKFRHMEQFGKEELEERHRLLFDLIKIIWN
;
A
#
# COMPACT_ATOMS: atom_id res chain seq x y z
N MET A 1 10.76 -22.60 31.64
CA MET A 1 11.85 -22.09 32.51
C MET A 1 12.46 -20.93 31.75
N PHE A 2 12.56 -19.73 32.32
CA PHE A 2 13.17 -18.60 31.61
C PHE A 2 14.62 -18.97 31.29
N GLU A 3 15.00 -18.93 30.01
CA GLU A 3 16.37 -19.21 29.60
C GLU A 3 17.31 -18.18 30.23
N ASP A 4 18.54 -18.59 30.55
CA ASP A 4 19.51 -17.75 31.28
C ASP A 4 19.86 -16.46 30.51
N GLU A 5 19.59 -16.39 29.21
CA GLU A 5 19.77 -15.15 28.44
C GLU A 5 18.72 -14.08 28.80
N TYR A 6 17.46 -14.45 28.96
CA TYR A 6 16.37 -13.50 29.26
C TYR A 6 16.43 -13.02 30.70
N ASP A 7 16.96 -13.85 31.60
CA ASP A 7 17.06 -13.49 33.02
C ASP A 7 18.12 -12.39 33.27
N LYS A 8 19.10 -12.22 32.37
CA LYS A 8 20.05 -11.09 32.44
C LYS A 8 19.34 -9.75 32.37
N GLU A 9 18.30 -9.68 31.56
CA GLU A 9 17.49 -8.47 31.34
C GLU A 9 16.30 -8.40 32.32
N LEU A 10 15.47 -9.44 32.33
CA LEU A 10 14.18 -9.44 33.05
C LEU A 10 14.34 -9.73 34.56
N LYS A 11 15.41 -10.44 34.96
CA LYS A 11 15.74 -10.77 36.36
C LYS A 11 14.56 -11.38 37.14
N LEU A 12 13.87 -12.34 36.53
CA LEU A 12 12.66 -12.97 37.06
C LEU A 12 12.94 -14.32 37.75
N LYS A 13 14.04 -14.99 37.41
CA LYS A 13 14.40 -16.31 37.93
C LYS A 13 14.68 -16.21 39.43
N HIS A 14 13.94 -17.01 40.20
CA HIS A 14 14.00 -17.01 41.68
C HIS A 14 13.82 -15.63 42.34
N ASN A 15 13.17 -14.67 41.64
CA ASN A 15 12.99 -13.30 42.12
C ASN A 15 11.51 -12.93 42.23
N ALA A 16 10.84 -13.35 43.30
CA ALA A 16 9.41 -13.09 43.50
C ALA A 16 9.06 -11.58 43.50
N LYS A 17 9.95 -10.72 44.01
CA LYS A 17 9.77 -9.27 43.98
C LYS A 17 9.86 -8.72 42.55
N GLY A 18 10.82 -9.20 41.76
CA GLY A 18 10.97 -8.88 40.34
C GLY A 18 9.76 -9.29 39.51
N VAL A 19 9.27 -10.52 39.72
CA VAL A 19 8.03 -11.01 39.09
C VAL A 19 6.84 -10.13 39.44
N LYS A 20 6.65 -9.80 40.72
CA LYS A 20 5.57 -8.89 41.14
C LYS A 20 5.71 -7.50 40.48
N LYS A 21 6.93 -6.95 40.40
CA LYS A 21 7.18 -5.67 39.73
C LYS A 21 6.83 -5.74 38.24
N PHE A 22 7.30 -6.75 37.53
CA PHE A 22 6.99 -6.95 36.11
C PHE A 22 5.49 -7.06 35.86
N LEU A 23 4.79 -7.88 36.65
CA LEU A 23 3.35 -8.08 36.51
C LEU A 23 2.53 -6.82 36.80
N LEU A 24 2.99 -5.97 37.72
CA LEU A 24 2.28 -4.74 38.11
C LEU A 24 2.66 -3.51 37.27
N ASN A 25 3.69 -3.59 36.42
CA ASN A 25 4.15 -2.47 35.61
C ASN A 25 4.22 -2.87 34.14
N ASP A 26 5.33 -3.47 33.71
CA ASP A 26 5.64 -3.83 32.32
C ASP A 26 4.51 -4.62 31.65
N PHE A 27 4.03 -5.68 32.32
CA PHE A 27 2.98 -6.53 31.77
C PHE A 27 1.67 -5.77 31.55
N ILE A 28 1.28 -4.90 32.49
CA ILE A 28 0.06 -4.08 32.37
C ILE A 28 0.22 -3.09 31.21
N TYR A 29 1.36 -2.40 31.14
CA TYR A 29 1.63 -1.43 30.08
C TYR A 29 1.56 -2.09 28.70
N TYR A 30 2.33 -3.14 28.45
CA TYR A 30 2.38 -3.78 27.14
C TYR A 30 1.09 -4.51 26.77
N THR A 31 0.33 -5.02 27.74
CA THR A 31 -1.01 -5.58 27.48
C THR A 31 -1.98 -4.49 27.01
N ASN A 32 -1.96 -3.32 27.66
CA ASN A 32 -2.79 -2.18 27.28
C ASN A 32 -2.37 -1.63 25.91
N LEU A 33 -1.07 -1.51 25.65
CA LEU A 33 -0.54 -1.09 24.35
C LEU A 33 -0.95 -2.07 23.24
N TYR A 34 -0.82 -3.38 23.47
CA TYR A 34 -1.28 -4.39 22.51
C TYR A 34 -2.77 -4.25 22.21
N HIS A 35 -3.60 -4.11 23.26
CA HIS A 35 -5.03 -3.93 23.09
C HIS A 35 -5.37 -2.67 22.29
N LYS A 36 -4.68 -1.55 22.57
CA LYS A 36 -4.83 -0.30 21.83
C LYS A 36 -4.47 -0.45 20.34
N ILE A 37 -3.32 -1.06 20.03
CA ILE A 37 -2.91 -1.34 18.64
C ILE A 37 -3.97 -2.21 17.95
N LEU A 38 -4.48 -3.23 18.65
CA LEU A 38 -5.51 -4.12 18.12
C LEU A 38 -6.80 -3.35 17.78
N GLN A 39 -7.24 -2.43 18.64
CA GLN A 39 -8.40 -1.58 18.36
C GLN A 39 -8.21 -0.75 17.09
N TYR A 40 -7.06 -0.11 16.92
CA TYR A 40 -6.74 0.63 15.70
C TYR A 40 -6.56 -0.26 14.47
N ALA A 41 -6.16 -1.51 14.64
CA ALA A 41 -6.00 -2.47 13.55
C ALA A 41 -7.35 -2.98 13.02
N VAL A 42 -8.34 -3.20 13.89
CA VAL A 42 -9.64 -3.79 13.50
C VAL A 42 -10.72 -2.76 13.20
N SER A 43 -10.58 -1.53 13.69
CA SER A 43 -11.53 -0.44 13.48
C SER A 43 -10.83 0.79 12.92
N PHE A 44 -11.39 1.37 11.86
CA PHE A 44 -10.82 2.55 11.22
C PHE A 44 -10.86 3.75 12.17
N ASN A 45 -9.74 4.47 12.25
CA ASN A 45 -9.58 5.69 13.03
C ASN A 45 -8.77 6.70 12.21
N ASP A 46 -9.29 7.91 12.01
CA ASP A 46 -8.63 8.95 11.21
C ASP A 46 -7.29 9.42 11.79
N LEU A 47 -7.07 9.26 13.10
CA LEU A 47 -5.80 9.59 13.77
C LEU A 47 -4.77 8.45 13.64
N GLN A 48 -5.22 7.20 13.43
CA GLN A 48 -4.36 6.02 13.34
C GLN A 48 -4.69 5.15 12.11
N PRO A 49 -4.80 5.73 10.90
CA PRO A 49 -5.34 5.02 9.74
C PRO A 49 -4.43 3.88 9.27
N TYR A 50 -3.12 4.02 9.46
CA TYR A 50 -2.13 3.05 9.00
C TYR A 50 -2.17 1.74 9.79
N ALA A 51 -2.58 1.76 11.06
CA ALA A 51 -2.73 0.54 11.83
C ALA A 51 -3.84 -0.35 11.23
N TYR A 52 -4.96 0.29 10.83
CA TYR A 52 -6.05 -0.35 10.10
C TYR A 52 -5.61 -0.84 8.72
N TYR A 53 -4.89 0.01 7.96
CA TYR A 53 -4.39 -0.36 6.63
C TYR A 53 -3.49 -1.58 6.67
N ASN A 54 -2.54 -1.63 7.61
CA ASN A 54 -1.67 -2.78 7.82
C ASN A 54 -2.46 -4.06 8.10
N ASN A 55 -3.52 -3.98 8.90
CA ASN A 55 -4.37 -5.15 9.16
C ASN A 55 -5.07 -5.66 7.89
N LEU A 56 -5.50 -4.75 7.00
CA LEU A 56 -6.18 -5.14 5.75
C LEU A 56 -5.31 -6.01 4.84
N ILE A 57 -3.99 -5.80 4.87
CA ILE A 57 -2.97 -6.57 4.14
C ILE A 57 -2.27 -7.63 5.01
N SER A 58 -2.79 -7.91 6.21
CA SER A 58 -2.24 -8.90 7.17
C SER A 58 -0.81 -8.61 7.63
N MET A 59 -0.45 -7.33 7.74
CA MET A 59 0.86 -6.88 8.19
C MET A 59 0.94 -6.80 9.73
N ASN A 60 0.89 -7.97 10.37
CA ASN A 60 0.89 -8.10 11.84
C ASN A 60 2.22 -7.73 12.50
N ASN A 61 3.29 -7.54 11.73
CA ASN A 61 4.59 -7.09 12.23
C ASN A 61 4.52 -5.73 12.95
N GLN A 62 3.45 -4.94 12.71
CA GLN A 62 3.21 -3.69 13.42
C GLN A 62 3.16 -3.88 14.95
N PHE A 63 2.60 -4.98 15.46
CA PHE A 63 2.53 -5.22 16.89
C PHE A 63 3.92 -5.30 17.51
N LEU A 64 4.81 -6.12 16.92
CA LEU A 64 6.19 -6.25 17.37
C LEU A 64 6.93 -4.91 17.31
N LEU A 65 6.81 -4.20 16.19
CA LEU A 65 7.56 -2.96 15.95
C LEU A 65 7.09 -1.83 16.88
N ILE A 66 5.79 -1.65 17.05
CA ILE A 66 5.24 -0.62 17.93
C ILE A 66 5.61 -0.92 19.38
N MET A 67 5.41 -2.16 19.85
CA MET A 67 5.79 -2.55 21.21
C MET A 67 7.30 -2.44 21.45
N SER A 68 8.14 -2.60 20.41
CA SER A 68 9.58 -2.37 20.53
C SER A 68 9.90 -0.88 20.64
N ALA A 69 9.21 -0.04 19.88
CA ALA A 69 9.49 1.40 19.83
C ALA A 69 9.09 2.14 21.11
N CYS A 70 7.99 1.72 21.76
CA CYS A 70 7.46 2.36 22.95
C CYS A 70 8.20 1.91 24.22
N GLU A 71 8.54 2.87 25.08
CA GLU A 71 8.99 2.59 26.44
C GLU A 71 7.82 2.53 27.44
N ILE A 72 8.06 2.08 28.67
CA ILE A 72 6.99 2.00 29.68
C ILE A 72 6.47 3.41 29.98
N ASN A 73 5.16 3.62 29.82
CA ASN A 73 4.49 4.92 29.96
C ASN A 73 5.03 5.98 28.98
N ASP A 74 5.30 5.57 27.73
CA ASP A 74 5.79 6.46 26.69
C ASP A 74 4.88 7.68 26.47
N ASN A 75 5.44 8.88 26.64
CA ASN A 75 4.70 10.13 26.42
C ASN A 75 4.32 10.35 24.94
N ASP A 76 5.04 9.70 24.04
CA ASP A 76 4.86 9.79 22.59
C ASP A 76 4.20 8.54 22.00
N GLU A 77 3.56 7.70 22.83
CA GLU A 77 2.95 6.42 22.43
C GLU A 77 2.07 6.52 21.17
N GLU A 78 1.11 7.46 21.13
CA GLU A 78 0.22 7.64 19.97
C GLU A 78 0.99 8.01 18.69
N LYS A 79 1.99 8.89 18.82
CA LYS A 79 2.81 9.31 17.68
C LYS A 79 3.70 8.16 17.20
N LYS A 80 4.22 7.32 18.11
CA LYS A 80 4.99 6.13 17.77
C LYS A 80 4.13 5.07 17.09
N ILE A 81 2.90 4.83 17.58
CA ILE A 81 1.92 3.96 16.90
C ILE A 81 1.71 4.43 15.46
N PHE A 82 1.44 5.72 15.27
CA PHE A 82 1.22 6.28 13.94
C PHE A 82 2.45 6.14 13.04
N THR A 83 3.61 6.57 13.53
CA THR A 83 4.86 6.64 12.76
C THR A 83 5.31 5.25 12.34
N VAL A 84 5.37 4.30 13.28
CA VAL A 84 5.76 2.91 12.99
C VAL A 84 4.77 2.25 12.03
N SER A 85 3.46 2.44 12.23
CA SER A 85 2.44 1.86 11.35
C SER A 85 2.55 2.41 9.92
N ARG A 86 2.73 3.74 9.78
CA ARG A 86 2.91 4.41 8.48
C ARG A 86 4.19 3.95 7.79
N GLN A 87 5.30 3.86 8.51
CA GLN A 87 6.57 3.45 7.91
C GLN A 87 6.57 1.97 7.50
N LEU A 88 5.89 1.10 8.27
CA LEU A 88 5.72 -0.30 7.88
C LEU A 88 4.87 -0.45 6.61
N ASP A 89 3.76 0.28 6.52
CA ASP A 89 2.93 0.35 5.31
C ASP A 89 3.76 0.81 4.11
N ARG A 90 4.48 1.92 4.27
CA ARG A 90 5.37 2.49 3.25
C ARG A 90 6.44 1.50 2.79
N MET A 91 7.15 0.88 3.72
CA MET A 91 8.18 -0.11 3.42
C MET A 91 7.59 -1.28 2.63
N PHE A 92 6.48 -1.86 3.09
CA PHE A 92 5.82 -2.96 2.39
C PHE A 92 5.38 -2.57 0.98
N CYS A 93 4.72 -1.43 0.82
CA CYS A 93 4.26 -0.95 -0.48
C CYS A 93 5.41 -0.69 -1.44
N LEU A 94 6.47 0.00 -1.00
CA LEU A 94 7.58 0.35 -1.88
C LEU A 94 8.41 -0.87 -2.29
N LEU A 95 8.55 -1.88 -1.41
CA LEU A 95 9.17 -3.15 -1.77
C LEU A 95 8.36 -3.90 -2.83
N GLN A 96 7.05 -3.97 -2.70
CA GLN A 96 6.18 -4.60 -3.70
C GLN A 96 6.23 -3.85 -5.03
N LEU A 97 6.09 -2.52 -5.00
CA LEU A 97 6.03 -1.68 -6.21
C LEU A 97 7.37 -1.62 -6.95
N GLN A 98 8.47 -1.90 -6.26
CA GLN A 98 9.80 -2.03 -6.86
C GLN A 98 10.23 -3.48 -7.06
N LYS A 99 9.31 -4.46 -7.03
CA LYS A 99 9.59 -5.90 -7.24
C LYS A 99 10.75 -6.43 -6.39
N SER A 100 10.89 -5.88 -5.19
CA SER A 100 11.92 -6.22 -4.21
C SER A 100 11.36 -6.94 -3.00
N TYR A 101 10.05 -7.20 -2.91
CA TYR A 101 9.47 -7.89 -1.76
C TYR A 101 9.73 -9.41 -1.79
N ASN A 102 10.34 -9.93 -0.71
CA ASN A 102 10.40 -11.35 -0.40
C ASN A 102 10.08 -11.56 1.09
N SER A 103 9.13 -12.46 1.41
CA SER A 103 8.63 -12.62 2.78
C SER A 103 9.69 -13.06 3.78
N ASN A 104 10.66 -13.87 3.36
CA ASN A 104 11.68 -14.43 4.25
C ASN A 104 12.74 -13.37 4.60
N SER A 105 13.25 -12.64 3.60
CA SER A 105 14.19 -11.54 3.85
C SER A 105 13.51 -10.40 4.60
N PHE A 106 12.26 -10.08 4.25
CA PHE A 106 11.46 -9.07 4.95
C PHE A 106 11.30 -9.40 6.44
N THR A 107 10.95 -10.65 6.78
CA THR A 107 10.83 -11.08 8.18
C THR A 107 12.15 -10.92 8.94
N THR A 108 13.27 -11.27 8.31
CA THR A 108 14.62 -11.12 8.91
C THR A 108 14.94 -9.65 9.21
N GLU A 109 14.58 -8.75 8.30
CA GLU A 109 14.79 -7.32 8.50
C GLU A 109 13.88 -6.72 9.56
N ILE A 110 12.62 -7.17 9.65
CA ILE A 110 11.71 -6.72 10.70
C ILE A 110 12.30 -6.98 12.10
N TYR A 111 13.01 -8.08 12.32
CA TYR A 111 13.69 -8.33 13.59
C TYR A 111 14.87 -7.39 13.84
N LYS A 112 15.69 -7.12 12.82
CA LYS A 112 16.81 -6.16 12.93
C LYS A 112 16.29 -4.74 13.17
N LEU A 113 15.25 -4.35 12.44
CA LEU A 113 14.55 -3.08 12.57
C LEU A 113 13.95 -2.93 13.96
N SER A 114 13.23 -3.95 14.47
CA SER A 114 12.68 -4.01 15.82
C SER A 114 13.74 -3.76 16.90
N ALA A 115 14.93 -4.36 16.75
CA ALA A 115 16.03 -4.15 17.68
C ALA A 115 16.58 -2.71 17.60
N GLU A 116 16.70 -2.14 16.40
CA GLU A 116 17.29 -0.81 16.18
C GLU A 116 16.35 0.34 16.58
N ILE A 117 15.03 0.18 16.43
CA ILE A 117 14.05 1.20 16.87
C ILE A 117 13.71 1.11 18.36
N ARG A 118 14.26 0.12 19.08
CA ARG A 118 13.86 -0.14 20.47
C ARG A 118 14.14 1.06 21.36
N ASN A 119 13.09 1.55 22.04
CA ASN A 119 13.10 2.74 22.90
C ASN A 119 13.76 3.98 22.25
N GLN A 120 13.76 4.06 20.91
CA GLN A 120 14.31 5.22 20.23
C GLN A 120 13.28 6.37 20.18
N PRO A 121 13.75 7.62 20.16
CA PRO A 121 12.88 8.77 19.91
C PRO A 121 12.36 8.76 18.46
N ILE A 122 11.22 9.40 18.23
CA ILE A 122 10.48 9.36 16.95
C ILE A 122 11.35 9.79 15.77
N GLU A 123 12.20 10.80 15.96
CA GLU A 123 13.03 11.38 14.90
C GLU A 123 14.07 10.40 14.33
N LYS A 124 14.34 9.30 15.05
CA LYS A 124 15.20 8.22 14.56
C LYS A 124 14.43 7.12 13.85
N ILE A 125 13.16 6.90 14.18
CA ILE A 125 12.37 5.78 13.63
C ILE A 125 12.31 5.88 12.10
N ASP A 126 11.98 7.04 11.55
CA ASP A 126 11.89 7.25 10.10
C ASP A 126 13.22 6.91 9.39
N LYS A 127 14.35 7.36 9.95
CA LYS A 127 15.68 7.12 9.38
C LYS A 127 16.05 5.64 9.39
N VAL A 128 15.67 4.92 10.45
CA VAL A 128 15.92 3.48 10.55
C VAL A 128 15.10 2.73 9.49
N PHE A 129 13.81 3.06 9.33
CA PHE A 129 12.98 2.45 8.28
C PHE A 129 13.51 2.73 6.88
N GLU A 130 13.92 3.96 6.59
CA GLU A 130 14.50 4.33 5.30
C GLU A 130 15.79 3.57 4.99
N LYS A 131 16.70 3.48 5.99
CA LYS A 131 17.93 2.69 5.91
C LYS A 131 17.63 1.23 5.54
N TYR A 132 16.72 0.56 6.26
CA TYR A 132 16.39 -0.85 5.97
C TYR A 132 15.68 -1.02 4.64
N LEU A 133 14.80 -0.09 4.25
CA LEU A 133 14.15 -0.12 2.94
C LEU A 133 15.14 -0.02 1.79
N LEU A 134 16.06 0.95 1.84
CA LEU A 134 17.10 1.11 0.81
C LEU A 134 18.05 -0.09 0.78
N GLN A 135 18.43 -0.60 1.94
CA GLN A 135 19.28 -1.81 2.04
C GLN A 135 18.59 -3.01 1.40
N HIS A 136 17.31 -3.27 1.72
CA HIS A 136 16.56 -4.40 1.14
C HIS A 136 16.48 -4.31 -0.37
N ILE A 137 16.15 -3.13 -0.90
CA ILE A 137 16.08 -2.92 -2.35
C ILE A 137 17.47 -3.15 -2.96
N SER A 138 18.53 -2.63 -2.34
CA SER A 138 19.90 -2.80 -2.81
C SER A 138 20.32 -4.27 -2.85
N ASP A 139 20.03 -5.03 -1.78
CA ASP A 139 20.36 -6.45 -1.67
C ASP A 139 19.63 -7.27 -2.74
N VAL A 140 18.34 -7.03 -2.94
CA VAL A 140 17.54 -7.76 -3.96
C VAL A 140 17.95 -7.36 -5.38
N ARG A 141 18.35 -6.10 -5.60
CA ARG A 141 18.76 -5.61 -6.93
C ARG A 141 20.23 -5.88 -7.25
N GLY A 142 21.05 -6.24 -6.25
CA GLY A 142 22.48 -6.46 -6.42
C GLY A 142 23.26 -5.19 -6.77
N ILE A 143 22.71 -4.00 -6.47
CA ILE A 143 23.35 -2.70 -6.73
C ILE A 143 23.10 -1.76 -5.55
N ASN A 144 23.96 -0.76 -5.36
CA ASN A 144 23.69 0.29 -4.37
C ASN A 144 22.54 1.19 -4.85
N VAL A 145 21.46 1.25 -4.07
CA VAL A 145 20.29 2.08 -4.37
C VAL A 145 20.22 3.24 -3.37
N GLU A 146 20.33 4.46 -3.89
CA GLU A 146 20.31 5.70 -3.09
C GLU A 146 18.97 6.44 -3.17
N SER A 147 18.09 6.06 -4.11
CA SER A 147 16.77 6.66 -4.29
C SER A 147 15.67 5.64 -4.00
N LEU A 148 14.72 6.05 -3.15
CA LEU A 148 13.53 5.27 -2.82
C LEU A 148 12.58 5.08 -4.00
N TYR A 149 12.64 5.94 -5.01
CA TYR A 149 11.74 5.90 -6.16
C TYR A 149 12.54 5.73 -7.44
N ASN A 150 12.46 4.53 -8.03
CA ASN A 150 13.09 4.22 -9.29
C ASN A 150 12.07 3.74 -10.32
N TYR A 151 11.84 4.52 -11.38
CA TYR A 151 10.87 4.17 -12.40
C TYR A 151 11.25 2.88 -13.14
N THR A 152 12.54 2.62 -13.36
CA THR A 152 13.02 1.40 -14.02
C THR A 152 12.60 0.16 -13.24
N PHE A 153 12.64 0.20 -11.91
CA PHE A 153 12.20 -0.90 -11.06
C PHE A 153 10.68 -1.07 -11.05
N PHE A 154 9.95 0.05 -11.12
CA PHE A 154 8.49 0.07 -11.16
C PHE A 154 7.90 -0.29 -12.53
N LYS A 155 8.63 -0.04 -13.63
CA LYS A 155 8.13 -0.07 -15.01
C LYS A 155 7.44 -1.37 -15.40
N GLU A 156 7.90 -2.48 -14.86
CA GLU A 156 7.39 -3.84 -15.12
C GLU A 156 6.47 -4.37 -14.02
N THR A 157 6.06 -3.52 -13.08
CA THR A 157 5.17 -3.89 -11.98
C THR A 157 3.73 -3.91 -12.47
N GLY A 158 2.99 -4.97 -12.14
CA GLY A 158 1.72 -5.23 -12.79
C GLY A 158 0.88 -6.35 -12.18
N ILE A 159 0.37 -7.20 -13.06
CA ILE A 159 -0.58 -8.27 -12.77
C ILE A 159 0.02 -9.38 -11.89
N GLU A 160 1.34 -9.51 -11.86
CA GLU A 160 2.08 -10.51 -11.08
C GLU A 160 2.00 -10.26 -9.56
N LEU A 161 1.72 -9.02 -9.16
CA LEU A 161 1.49 -8.67 -7.77
C LEU A 161 0.35 -9.51 -7.17
N GLU A 162 0.47 -9.83 -5.89
CA GLU A 162 -0.56 -10.56 -5.16
C GLU A 162 -1.89 -9.79 -5.21
N LYS A 163 -3.00 -10.53 -5.31
CA LYS A 163 -4.34 -9.98 -5.56
C LYS A 163 -4.79 -8.98 -4.49
N ARG A 164 -4.62 -9.30 -3.21
CA ARG A 164 -4.94 -8.39 -2.09
C ARG A 164 -4.09 -7.14 -2.14
N PHE A 165 -2.79 -7.25 -2.47
CA PHE A 165 -1.94 -6.07 -2.64
C PHE A 165 -2.37 -5.18 -3.81
N LYS A 166 -2.68 -5.73 -4.99
CA LYS A 166 -3.20 -4.92 -6.13
C LYS A 166 -4.45 -4.14 -5.75
N ARG A 167 -5.38 -4.80 -5.04
CA ARG A 167 -6.60 -4.17 -4.53
C ARG A 167 -6.28 -3.05 -3.54
N TYR A 168 -5.36 -3.31 -2.61
CA TYR A 168 -4.89 -2.32 -1.64
C TYR A 168 -4.27 -1.10 -2.30
N PHE A 169 -3.39 -1.32 -3.28
CA PHE A 169 -2.76 -0.26 -4.07
C PHE A 169 -3.81 0.66 -4.71
N PHE A 170 -4.77 0.10 -5.46
CA PHE A 170 -5.82 0.92 -6.09
C PHE A 170 -6.78 1.55 -5.08
N ALA A 171 -7.03 0.93 -3.93
CA ALA A 171 -7.80 1.55 -2.85
C ALA A 171 -7.07 2.78 -2.26
N ARG A 172 -5.74 2.75 -2.17
CA ARG A 172 -4.93 3.92 -1.76
C ARG A 172 -4.93 5.02 -2.82
N ILE A 173 -4.93 4.68 -4.12
CA ILE A 173 -5.13 5.66 -5.21
C ILE A 173 -6.53 6.29 -5.10
N GLU A 174 -7.57 5.48 -4.89
CA GLU A 174 -8.94 5.95 -4.71
C GLU A 174 -9.06 6.92 -3.53
N LYS A 175 -8.50 6.57 -2.36
CA LYS A 175 -8.47 7.45 -1.18
C LYS A 175 -7.76 8.76 -1.47
N PHE A 176 -6.61 8.70 -2.14
CA PHE A 176 -5.86 9.91 -2.52
C PHE A 176 -6.70 10.85 -3.38
N ILE A 177 -7.37 10.34 -4.41
CA ILE A 177 -8.22 11.16 -5.27
C ILE A 177 -9.40 11.72 -4.46
N ALA A 178 -10.08 10.89 -3.67
CA ALA A 178 -11.22 11.30 -2.85
C ALA A 178 -10.84 12.45 -1.89
N ASP A 179 -9.77 12.29 -1.12
CA ASP A 179 -9.31 13.29 -0.15
C ASP A 179 -8.96 14.62 -0.81
N ASN A 180 -8.22 14.57 -1.91
CA ASN A 180 -7.76 15.77 -2.61
C ASN A 180 -8.83 16.40 -3.51
N THR A 181 -10.00 15.77 -3.62
CA THR A 181 -11.19 16.32 -4.29
C THR A 181 -12.33 16.62 -3.33
N LYS A 182 -12.11 16.45 -2.02
CA LYS A 182 -13.12 16.61 -0.94
C LYS A 182 -14.35 15.74 -1.16
N LEU A 183 -14.16 14.58 -1.77
CA LEU A 183 -15.18 13.57 -1.94
C LEU A 183 -14.95 12.45 -0.94
N ASN A 184 -16.01 11.68 -0.68
CA ASN A 184 -15.86 10.41 0.02
C ASN A 184 -15.39 9.35 -0.97
N MET A 185 -14.64 8.35 -0.50
CA MET A 185 -14.39 7.16 -1.32
C MET A 185 -15.72 6.54 -1.73
N LYS A 186 -15.80 6.03 -2.97
CA LYS A 186 -17.03 5.38 -3.45
C LYS A 186 -17.34 4.07 -2.71
N HIS A 187 -16.30 3.40 -2.23
CA HIS A 187 -16.39 2.20 -1.41
C HIS A 187 -15.37 2.27 -0.28
N ASN A 188 -15.68 1.66 0.86
CA ASN A 188 -14.74 1.58 1.97
C ASN A 188 -13.57 0.63 1.63
N PHE A 189 -12.48 0.74 2.38
CA PHE A 189 -11.29 -0.08 2.18
C PHE A 189 -11.55 -1.59 2.30
N TYR A 190 -12.35 -2.02 3.27
CA TYR A 190 -12.66 -3.44 3.48
C TYR A 190 -13.31 -4.06 2.22
N ASP A 191 -14.27 -3.35 1.62
CA ASP A 191 -14.95 -3.76 0.40
C ASP A 191 -14.00 -3.89 -0.79
N LEU A 192 -13.09 -2.92 -0.94
CA LEU A 192 -12.13 -2.91 -2.04
C LEU A 192 -11.10 -4.03 -1.92
N ILE A 193 -10.70 -4.40 -0.70
CA ILE A 193 -9.51 -5.22 -0.44
C ILE A 193 -9.87 -6.65 -0.05
N GLN A 194 -10.64 -6.81 1.03
CA GLN A 194 -10.88 -8.11 1.67
C GLN A 194 -12.15 -8.79 1.16
N ASN A 195 -13.19 -8.04 0.78
CA ASN A 195 -14.42 -8.66 0.32
C ASN A 195 -14.20 -9.56 -0.91
N THR A 196 -14.83 -10.74 -0.85
CA THR A 196 -14.78 -11.78 -1.87
C THR A 196 -16.18 -12.14 -2.35
N GLY A 197 -16.30 -12.56 -3.59
CA GLY A 197 -17.57 -13.01 -4.19
C GLY A 197 -18.00 -12.14 -5.36
N SER A 198 -18.86 -12.68 -6.22
CA SER A 198 -19.30 -12.03 -7.47
C SER A 198 -20.14 -10.77 -7.27
N LYS A 199 -20.82 -10.64 -6.12
CA LYS A 199 -21.71 -9.50 -5.83
C LYS A 199 -21.00 -8.31 -5.20
N ASN A 200 -20.09 -8.56 -4.25
CA ASN A 200 -19.48 -7.50 -3.43
C ASN A 200 -17.95 -7.41 -3.59
N GLY A 201 -17.32 -8.39 -4.25
CA GLY A 201 -15.88 -8.39 -4.47
C GLY A 201 -15.47 -7.53 -5.65
N PHE A 202 -14.31 -6.89 -5.53
CA PHE A 202 -13.66 -6.15 -6.62
C PHE A 202 -12.66 -7.03 -7.37
N HIS A 203 -12.68 -6.96 -8.69
CA HIS A 203 -11.82 -7.73 -9.57
C HIS A 203 -10.87 -6.79 -10.30
N VAL A 204 -9.67 -7.29 -10.59
CA VAL A 204 -8.74 -6.58 -11.45
C VAL A 204 -9.26 -6.69 -12.87
N GLU A 205 -9.46 -5.54 -13.51
CA GLU A 205 -9.87 -5.41 -14.91
C GLU A 205 -8.69 -4.93 -15.73
N HIS A 206 -8.46 -5.55 -16.90
CA HIS A 206 -7.54 -5.02 -17.90
C HIS A 206 -8.27 -4.00 -18.78
N ILE A 207 -7.72 -2.80 -18.93
CA ILE A 207 -8.25 -1.81 -19.89
C ILE A 207 -8.19 -2.39 -21.31
N LEU A 208 -7.03 -2.94 -21.66
CA LEU A 208 -6.80 -3.68 -22.91
C LEU A 208 -7.31 -5.12 -22.80
N SER A 209 -8.56 -5.34 -23.22
CA SER A 209 -9.14 -6.68 -23.42
C SER A 209 -8.48 -7.44 -24.56
N TYR A 210 -8.58 -8.76 -24.50
CA TYR A 210 -8.08 -9.64 -25.55
C TYR A 210 -9.01 -9.60 -26.77
N ASN A 211 -8.79 -8.64 -27.67
CA ASN A 211 -9.53 -8.52 -28.93
C ASN A 211 -8.60 -8.00 -30.05
N SER A 212 -9.04 -8.16 -31.31
CA SER A 212 -8.23 -7.81 -32.49
C SER A 212 -7.93 -6.31 -32.59
N GLU A 213 -8.86 -5.44 -32.19
CA GLU A 213 -8.67 -3.99 -32.16
C GLU A 213 -7.51 -3.59 -31.24
N ASN A 214 -7.50 -4.13 -30.02
CA ASN A 214 -6.45 -3.87 -29.05
C ASN A 214 -5.10 -4.46 -29.48
N LYS A 215 -5.09 -5.67 -30.05
CA LYS A 215 -3.86 -6.30 -30.57
C LYS A 215 -3.26 -5.51 -31.74
N ALA A 216 -4.09 -4.86 -32.57
CA ALA A 216 -3.63 -4.05 -33.68
C ALA A 216 -2.78 -2.84 -33.22
N HIS A 217 -3.05 -2.28 -32.03
CA HIS A 217 -2.21 -1.22 -31.43
C HIS A 217 -0.77 -1.67 -31.12
N PHE A 218 -0.51 -2.98 -31.13
CA PHE A 218 0.79 -3.57 -30.86
C PHE A 218 1.33 -4.33 -32.08
N ASN A 219 0.92 -3.96 -33.30
CA ASN A 219 1.30 -4.63 -34.54
C ASN A 219 0.98 -6.15 -34.55
N ASN A 220 -0.03 -6.57 -33.77
CA ASN A 220 -0.35 -7.98 -33.52
C ASN A 220 0.78 -8.80 -32.90
N ASP A 221 1.78 -8.16 -32.29
CA ASP A 221 2.76 -8.81 -31.44
C ASP A 221 2.10 -9.20 -30.11
N GLU A 222 1.84 -10.49 -29.96
CA GLU A 222 1.13 -11.05 -28.81
C GLU A 222 1.93 -10.98 -27.51
N GLU A 223 3.25 -11.17 -27.58
CA GLU A 223 4.13 -11.08 -26.40
C GLU A 223 4.20 -9.63 -25.90
N LEU A 224 4.36 -8.68 -26.81
CA LEU A 224 4.36 -7.26 -26.49
C LEU A 224 3.01 -6.83 -25.91
N PHE A 225 1.91 -7.24 -26.53
CA PHE A 225 0.56 -6.95 -26.05
C PHE A 225 0.35 -7.44 -24.63
N GLU A 226 0.67 -8.71 -24.36
CA GLU A 226 0.52 -9.33 -23.04
C GLU A 226 1.42 -8.66 -21.99
N ARG A 227 2.67 -8.37 -22.33
CA ARG A 227 3.58 -7.67 -21.41
C ARG A 227 3.06 -6.28 -21.04
N GLU A 228 2.64 -5.48 -22.03
CA GLU A 228 2.21 -4.10 -21.78
C GLU A 228 0.89 -4.05 -21.02
N ARG A 229 -0.15 -4.80 -21.44
CA ARG A 229 -1.47 -4.78 -20.77
C ARG A 229 -1.40 -5.18 -19.31
N ASN A 230 -0.43 -6.01 -18.94
CA ASN A 230 -0.27 -6.53 -17.59
C ASN A 230 0.35 -5.52 -16.61
N ARG A 231 0.91 -4.40 -17.08
CA ARG A 231 1.47 -3.35 -16.22
C ARG A 231 0.36 -2.61 -15.45
N LEU A 232 0.66 -2.11 -14.25
CA LEU A 232 -0.33 -1.44 -13.38
C LEU A 232 -1.11 -0.30 -14.05
N GLY A 233 -0.52 0.40 -15.04
CA GLY A 233 -1.20 1.50 -15.75
C GLY A 233 -2.37 1.03 -16.62
N GLY A 234 -2.32 -0.22 -17.07
CA GLY A 234 -3.37 -0.90 -17.83
C GLY A 234 -4.41 -1.61 -16.97
N LEU A 235 -4.34 -1.50 -15.64
CA LEU A 235 -5.22 -2.20 -14.70
C LEU A 235 -6.14 -1.23 -13.95
N LEU A 236 -7.34 -1.73 -13.63
CA LEU A 236 -8.38 -1.07 -12.85
C LEU A 236 -8.95 -2.03 -11.80
N LEU A 237 -9.75 -1.51 -10.87
CA LEU A 237 -10.66 -2.33 -10.06
C LEU A 237 -12.10 -2.09 -10.49
N LEU A 238 -12.84 -3.17 -10.74
CA LEU A 238 -14.28 -3.15 -11.00
C LEU A 238 -15.02 -4.09 -10.06
N LYS A 239 -16.27 -3.77 -9.76
CA LYS A 239 -17.14 -4.65 -8.97
C LYS A 239 -17.51 -5.89 -9.81
N GLY A 240 -17.61 -7.05 -9.18
CA GLY A 240 -17.70 -8.35 -9.88
C GLY A 240 -18.80 -8.49 -10.93
N ALA A 241 -19.96 -7.85 -10.76
CA ALA A 241 -21.03 -7.85 -11.77
C ALA A 241 -20.65 -7.05 -13.04
N ASP A 242 -19.97 -5.92 -12.87
CA ASP A 242 -19.60 -5.01 -13.97
C ASP A 242 -18.37 -5.54 -14.75
N ASN A 243 -17.54 -6.37 -14.12
CA ASN A 243 -16.40 -7.02 -14.77
C ASN A 243 -16.85 -8.09 -15.78
N ILE A 244 -17.93 -8.82 -15.52
CA ILE A 244 -18.42 -9.90 -16.38
C ILE A 244 -18.86 -9.37 -17.75
N SER A 245 -19.44 -8.17 -17.83
CA SER A 245 -19.92 -7.56 -19.07
C SER A 245 -18.82 -6.94 -19.92
N SER A 246 -17.67 -6.57 -19.34
CA SER A 246 -16.58 -5.81 -20.00
C SER A 246 -15.53 -6.69 -20.71
N ASN A 247 -15.52 -8.01 -20.47
CA ASN A 247 -14.33 -8.86 -20.69
C ASN A 247 -13.74 -8.88 -22.13
N ASN A 248 -14.51 -8.62 -23.19
CA ASN A 248 -14.00 -8.59 -24.57
C ASN A 248 -14.35 -7.33 -25.35
N GLU A 249 -14.83 -6.28 -24.68
CA GLU A 249 -15.29 -5.08 -25.37
C GLU A 249 -14.13 -4.21 -25.89
N ALA A 250 -14.39 -3.49 -26.98
CA ALA A 250 -13.55 -2.40 -27.46
C ALA A 250 -13.42 -1.30 -26.39
N TYR A 251 -12.27 -0.60 -26.36
CA TYR A 251 -12.00 0.42 -25.35
C TYR A 251 -13.10 1.50 -25.26
N LYS A 252 -13.63 1.96 -26.40
CA LYS A 252 -14.73 2.94 -26.44
C LYS A 252 -16.01 2.47 -25.73
N LYS A 253 -16.29 1.17 -25.72
CA LYS A 253 -17.43 0.60 -24.97
C LYS A 253 -17.10 0.51 -23.48
N LYS A 254 -15.89 0.06 -23.14
CA LYS A 254 -15.41 0.02 -21.75
C LYS A 254 -15.46 1.37 -21.05
N LEU A 255 -15.11 2.45 -21.76
CA LEU A 255 -15.24 3.81 -21.24
C LEU A 255 -16.64 4.09 -20.69
N LYS A 256 -17.69 3.59 -21.36
CA LYS A 256 -19.08 3.72 -20.89
C LYS A 256 -19.31 2.95 -19.58
N SER A 257 -18.79 1.74 -19.48
CA SER A 257 -18.87 0.88 -18.28
C SER A 257 -18.10 1.44 -17.08
N TYR A 258 -17.14 2.35 -17.29
CA TYR A 258 -16.41 3.01 -16.21
C TYR A 258 -17.17 4.17 -15.55
N ALA A 259 -18.29 4.62 -16.13
CA ALA A 259 -19.09 5.67 -15.52
C ALA A 259 -19.58 5.25 -14.13
N ASN A 260 -19.51 6.17 -13.16
CA ASN A 260 -19.96 5.93 -11.79
C ASN A 260 -19.21 4.81 -11.04
N THR A 261 -18.05 4.36 -11.56
CA THR A 261 -17.15 3.42 -10.87
C THR A 261 -16.05 4.18 -10.12
N LEU A 262 -14.98 3.53 -9.63
CA LEU A 262 -13.91 4.21 -8.88
C LEU A 262 -13.32 5.41 -9.63
N TYR A 263 -12.87 6.44 -8.89
CA TYR A 263 -12.34 7.66 -9.49
C TYR A 263 -11.16 7.38 -10.42
N TRP A 264 -10.29 6.42 -10.08
CA TRP A 264 -9.19 6.00 -10.96
C TRP A 264 -9.67 5.52 -12.34
N ASN A 265 -10.82 4.85 -12.41
CA ASN A 265 -11.41 4.38 -13.65
C ASN A 265 -12.03 5.55 -14.42
N GLU A 266 -12.74 6.42 -13.70
CA GLU A 266 -13.38 7.61 -14.27
C GLU A 266 -12.37 8.58 -14.89
N THR A 267 -11.13 8.64 -14.40
CA THR A 267 -10.08 9.51 -14.96
C THR A 267 -9.80 9.28 -16.45
N LEU A 268 -10.20 8.13 -17.01
CA LEU A 268 -10.10 7.85 -18.44
C LEU A 268 -11.13 8.63 -19.27
N ARG A 269 -12.24 9.04 -18.67
CA ARG A 269 -13.37 9.67 -19.36
C ARG A 269 -13.27 11.19 -19.37
N GLU A 270 -13.76 11.80 -20.46
CA GLU A 270 -13.75 13.25 -20.65
C GLU A 270 -14.62 13.99 -19.61
N ASP A 271 -15.80 13.46 -19.31
CA ASP A 271 -16.77 14.05 -18.38
C ASP A 271 -16.23 14.18 -16.95
N THR A 272 -15.21 13.40 -16.58
CA THR A 272 -14.50 13.53 -15.30
C THR A 272 -13.83 14.89 -15.12
N TYR A 273 -13.46 15.58 -16.19
CA TYR A 273 -12.72 16.84 -16.13
C TYR A 273 -13.63 18.06 -16.27
N LYS A 274 -14.89 17.87 -16.66
CA LYS A 274 -15.83 18.97 -16.91
C LYS A 274 -16.31 19.59 -15.59
N SER A 275 -16.04 20.88 -15.40
CA SER A 275 -16.51 21.68 -14.26
C SER A 275 -16.09 21.15 -12.87
N LYS A 276 -14.97 20.43 -12.75
CA LYS A 276 -14.45 19.89 -11.48
C LYS A 276 -13.25 20.69 -10.94
N LEU A 277 -13.52 21.82 -10.31
CA LEU A 277 -12.48 22.74 -9.80
C LEU A 277 -11.52 22.08 -8.79
N ASP A 278 -12.03 21.27 -7.86
CA ASP A 278 -11.17 20.57 -6.88
C ASP A 278 -10.25 19.54 -7.57
N PHE A 279 -10.70 18.87 -8.64
CA PHE A 279 -9.86 17.95 -9.41
C PHE A 279 -8.74 18.69 -10.15
N SER A 280 -9.05 19.80 -10.80
CA SER A 280 -8.06 20.68 -11.42
C SER A 280 -7.07 21.24 -10.39
N LYS A 281 -7.54 21.58 -9.18
CA LYS A 281 -6.69 22.03 -8.07
C LYS A 281 -5.73 20.91 -7.62
N MET A 282 -6.21 19.68 -7.46
CA MET A 282 -5.37 18.52 -7.14
C MET A 282 -4.28 18.32 -8.21
N ILE A 283 -4.67 18.30 -9.49
CA ILE A 283 -3.73 18.18 -10.63
C ILE A 283 -2.62 19.23 -10.53
N ASN A 284 -3.00 20.50 -10.34
CA ASN A 284 -2.05 21.61 -10.30
C ASN A 284 -1.16 21.58 -9.05
N THR A 285 -1.72 21.25 -7.89
CA THR A 285 -1.00 21.21 -6.61
C THR A 285 0.13 20.17 -6.65
N TYR A 286 -0.17 18.98 -7.17
CA TYR A 286 0.79 17.86 -7.20
C TYR A 286 1.48 17.69 -8.55
N LYS A 287 1.19 18.55 -9.54
CA LYS A 287 1.72 18.49 -10.92
C LYS A 287 1.47 17.15 -11.59
N LEU A 288 0.28 16.57 -11.38
CA LEU A 288 -0.10 15.24 -11.86
C LEU A 288 -0.64 15.31 -13.29
N LYS A 289 -0.16 14.43 -14.17
CA LYS A 289 -0.54 14.41 -15.60
C LYS A 289 -1.83 13.65 -15.88
N PHE A 290 -2.90 13.94 -15.14
CA PHE A 290 -4.21 13.39 -15.46
C PHE A 290 -4.75 13.99 -16.76
N ARG A 291 -5.25 13.15 -17.65
CA ARG A 291 -6.04 13.53 -18.83
C ARG A 291 -7.01 12.42 -19.18
N HIS A 292 -8.09 12.79 -19.86
CA HIS A 292 -8.95 11.79 -20.49
C HIS A 292 -8.21 11.13 -21.67
N MET A 293 -8.65 9.93 -22.03
CA MET A 293 -8.04 9.10 -23.06
C MET A 293 -9.15 8.59 -23.96
N GLU A 294 -9.27 9.12 -25.19
CA GLU A 294 -10.30 8.69 -26.16
C GLU A 294 -9.96 7.33 -26.81
N GLN A 295 -8.67 7.02 -26.85
CA GLN A 295 -8.09 5.76 -27.28
C GLN A 295 -7.17 5.24 -26.18
N PHE A 296 -6.79 3.97 -26.26
CA PHE A 296 -5.88 3.37 -25.29
C PHE A 296 -4.96 2.38 -25.99
N GLY A 297 -3.73 2.80 -26.24
CA GLY A 297 -2.67 1.99 -26.79
C GLY A 297 -1.46 1.94 -25.86
N LYS A 298 -0.29 1.74 -26.46
CA LYS A 298 0.99 1.64 -25.75
C LYS A 298 1.37 2.95 -25.06
N GLU A 299 1.11 4.07 -25.74
CA GLU A 299 1.45 5.42 -25.29
C GLU A 299 0.60 5.82 -24.08
N GLU A 300 -0.72 5.66 -24.16
CA GLU A 300 -1.63 5.99 -23.05
C GLU A 300 -1.38 5.11 -21.81
N LEU A 301 -1.04 3.83 -22.03
CA LEU A 301 -0.66 2.92 -20.96
C LEU A 301 0.61 3.41 -20.25
N GLU A 302 1.64 3.77 -21.00
CA GLU A 302 2.89 4.32 -20.44
C GLU A 302 2.63 5.62 -19.66
N GLU A 303 1.80 6.51 -20.20
CA GLU A 303 1.40 7.76 -19.53
C GLU A 303 0.71 7.50 -18.19
N ARG A 304 -0.28 6.59 -18.15
CA ARG A 304 -0.94 6.19 -16.89
C ARG A 304 0.01 5.52 -15.93
N HIS A 305 0.91 4.69 -16.43
CA HIS A 305 1.87 4.02 -15.57
C HIS A 305 2.84 5.02 -14.93
N ARG A 306 3.29 6.03 -15.67
CA ARG A 306 4.07 7.15 -15.11
C ARG A 306 3.27 7.99 -14.11
N LEU A 307 2.00 8.24 -14.40
CA LEU A 307 1.11 8.92 -13.47
C LEU A 307 0.96 8.16 -12.15
N LEU A 308 0.81 6.83 -12.19
CA LEU A 308 0.83 5.99 -10.98
C LEU A 308 2.15 6.11 -10.22
N PHE A 309 3.28 6.12 -10.93
CA PHE A 309 4.60 6.33 -10.30
C PHE A 309 4.71 7.68 -9.59
N ASP A 310 4.16 8.75 -10.17
CA ASP A 310 4.14 10.06 -9.54
C ASP A 310 3.18 10.10 -8.33
N LEU A 311 2.04 9.41 -8.39
CA LEU A 311 1.14 9.22 -7.25
C LEU A 311 1.82 8.45 -6.10
N ILE A 312 2.60 7.41 -6.41
CA ILE A 312 3.32 6.61 -5.41
C ILE A 312 4.26 7.48 -4.57
N LYS A 313 4.98 8.41 -5.21
CA LYS A 313 5.88 9.35 -4.52
C LYS A 313 5.17 10.28 -3.55
N ILE A 314 3.88 10.52 -3.74
CA ILE A 314 3.08 11.40 -2.88
C ILE A 314 2.46 10.58 -1.75
N ILE A 315 1.84 9.44 -2.08
CA ILE A 315 1.09 8.60 -1.13
C ILE A 315 2.03 7.96 -0.11
N TRP A 316 3.24 7.60 -0.54
CA TRP A 316 4.26 6.94 0.28
C TRP A 316 5.52 7.80 0.41
N ASN A 317 5.37 9.12 0.47
CA ASN A 317 6.47 10.04 0.80
C ASN A 317 6.98 9.80 2.22
#